data_AF-A0A952SU95-F1
#
_entry.id   AF-A0A952SU95-F1
#
_cell.length_a   1.000
_cell.length_b   1.000
_cell.length_c   1.000
_cell.angle_alpha   90.00
_cell.angle_beta   90.00
_cell.angle_gamma   90.00
#
_symmetry.space_group_name_H-M   'P 1'
#
loop_
_entity.id
_entity.type
_entity.pdbx_description
1 polymer ?
#
loop_
_entity_poly.entity_id
_entity_poly.type
_entity_poly.pdbx_seq_one_letter_code
_entity_poly.pdbx_strand_id
1 'polypeptide(L)' 'MKKFRSVLDCGKIVWLQFNPQAGHEQAVHRPALVLSPTSY' A
#
# COMPACT_ATOMS: atom_id res chain seq x y z
N MET A 1 -20.33 1.39 15.90
CA MET A 1 -19.64 1.86 14.68
C MET A 1 -18.40 0.99 14.49
N LYS A 2 -18.41 0.03 13.55
CA LYS A 2 -17.24 -0.86 13.32
C LYS A 2 -16.19 -0.09 12.52
N LYS A 3 -15.01 0.13 13.10
CA LYS A 3 -13.81 0.56 12.36
C LYS A 3 -13.47 -0.55 11.37
N PHE A 4 -13.47 -0.27 10.08
CA PHE A 4 -12.88 -1.19 9.10
C PHE A 4 -11.38 -1.23 9.34
N ARG A 5 -10.91 -2.29 9.99
CA ARG A 5 -9.49 -2.61 10.02
C ARG A 5 -9.19 -3.28 8.68
N SER A 6 -8.74 -2.51 7.70
CA SER A 6 -8.33 -3.06 6.40
C SER A 6 -7.00 -3.77 6.58
N VAL A 7 -7.09 -5.06 6.87
CA VAL A 7 -5.95 -5.96 6.87
C VAL A 7 -5.52 -6.18 5.41
N LEU A 8 -4.23 -6.01 5.12
CA LEU A 8 -3.66 -6.23 3.79
C LEU A 8 -3.09 -7.65 3.73
N ASP A 9 -3.68 -8.49 2.88
CA ASP A 9 -3.19 -9.84 2.63
C ASP A 9 -2.14 -9.86 1.53
N CYS A 10 -1.18 -10.78 1.64
CA CYS A 10 -0.17 -11.03 0.61
C CYS A 10 -0.83 -11.37 -0.74
N GLY A 11 -0.25 -10.86 -1.83
CA GLY A 11 -0.75 -11.05 -3.19
C GLY A 11 -1.81 -10.05 -3.63
N LYS A 12 -2.32 -9.18 -2.75
CA LYS A 12 -3.27 -8.12 -3.13
C LYS A 12 -2.57 -6.95 -3.81
N ILE A 13 -3.25 -6.35 -4.79
CA ILE A 13 -2.84 -5.08 -5.38
C ILE A 13 -3.52 -3.94 -4.61
N VAL A 14 -2.70 -2.99 -4.18
CA VAL A 14 -3.15 -1.75 -3.53
C VAL A 14 -2.64 -0.55 -4.32
N TRP A 15 -3.16 0.60 -3.96
CA TRP A 15 -2.94 1.87 -4.63
C TRP A 15 -2.22 2.79 -3.64
N LEU A 16 -1.00 3.18 -3.97
CA LEU A 16 -0.12 3.98 -3.10
C LEU A 16 0.05 5.40 -3.65
N GLN A 17 0.12 6.38 -2.76
CA GLN A 17 0.34 7.78 -3.09
C GLN A 17 1.74 8.22 -2.66
N PHE A 18 2.54 8.64 -3.62
CA PHE A 18 3.89 9.16 -3.44
C PHE A 18 3.88 10.70 -3.59
N ASN A 19 3.27 11.39 -2.62
CA ASN A 19 3.25 12.86 -2.58
C ASN A 19 3.32 13.35 -1.11
N PRO A 20 4.34 14.15 -0.73
CA PRO A 20 5.47 14.59 -1.57
C PRO A 20 6.37 13.43 -1.99
N GLN A 21 6.96 13.55 -3.18
CA GLN A 21 7.93 12.60 -3.71
C GLN A 21 9.33 13.05 -3.31
N ALA A 22 10.15 12.14 -2.78
CA ALA A 22 11.56 12.43 -2.49
C ALA A 22 12.47 11.91 -3.60
N GLY A 23 13.36 12.77 -4.14
CA GLY A 23 14.37 12.37 -5.12
C GLY A 23 13.79 11.64 -6.34
N HIS A 24 14.28 10.42 -6.60
CA HIS A 24 13.84 9.55 -7.70
C HIS A 24 12.83 8.46 -7.28
N GLU A 25 12.12 8.64 -6.17
CA GLU A 25 10.98 7.79 -5.82
C GLU A 25 9.96 7.73 -6.96
N GLN A 26 9.08 6.74 -6.97
CA GLN A 26 8.01 6.71 -7.95
C GLN A 26 7.08 7.92 -7.79
N ALA A 27 6.54 8.43 -8.89
CA ALA A 27 5.70 9.62 -8.86
C ALA A 27 4.20 9.28 -8.70
N VAL A 28 3.49 10.08 -7.89
CA VAL A 28 2.01 10.14 -7.84
C VAL A 28 1.34 8.84 -7.33
N HIS A 29 0.20 8.44 -7.92
CA HIS A 29 -0.65 7.34 -7.49
C HIS A 29 -0.31 6.10 -8.30
N ARG A 30 0.18 5.04 -7.65
CA ARG A 30 0.71 3.85 -8.33
C ARG A 30 0.21 2.54 -7.71
N PRO A 31 -0.07 1.52 -8.54
CA PRO A 31 -0.38 0.21 -8.03
C PRO A 31 0.87 -0.45 -7.41
N ALA A 32 0.69 -1.18 -6.32
CA ALA A 32 1.72 -1.93 -5.62
C ALA A 32 1.21 -3.30 -5.18
N LEU A 33 2.11 -4.27 -5.11
CA LEU A 33 1.82 -5.64 -4.66
C LEU A 33 2.19 -5.81 -3.18
N VAL A 34 1.27 -6.34 -2.38
CA VAL A 34 1.54 -6.69 -0.99
C VAL A 34 2.35 -8.00 -0.96
N LEU A 35 3.57 -7.94 -0.41
CA LEU A 35 4.47 -9.10 -0.32
C LEU A 35 4.52 -9.71 1.09
N SER A 36 4.27 -8.90 2.13
CA SER A 36 4.34 -9.36 3.52
C SER A 36 3.07 -10.12 3.92
N PRO A 37 3.19 -11.14 4.79
CA PRO A 37 2.02 -11.72 5.44
C PRO A 37 1.35 -10.71 6.37
N THR A 38 0.06 -10.91 6.62
CA THR A 38 -0.78 -10.10 7.52
C THR A 38 -0.29 -10.11 8.98
N SER A 39 0.28 -11.22 9.42
CA SER A 39 0.86 -11.42 10.75
C SER A 39 2.16 -12.18 10.63
N TYR A 40 3.15 -11.80 11.42
CA TYR A 40 4.42 -12.52 11.57
C TYR A 40 4.30 -13.61 12.64
#